data_AF-A0A3M1CYP5-F1
#
_entry.id   AF-A0A3M1CYP5-F1
#
_cell.length_a   1.000
_cell.length_b   1.000
_cell.length_c   1.000
_cell.angle_alpha   90.00
_cell.angle_beta   90.00
_cell.angle_gamma   90.00
#
_symmetry.space_group_name_H-M   'P 1'
#
loop_
_entity.id
_entity.type
_entity.pdbx_description
1 polymer ?
#
loop_
_entity_poly.entity_id
_entity_poly.type
_entity_poly.pdbx_seq_one_letter_code
_entity_poly.pdbx_strand_id
1 'polypeptide(L)'
;MTWLDMEQLLFQKGIIHHRSVAASLGGEEDRGQGLPPEGINLLREMIAGHGIEFIDPPDLPTSWDIRMNIYREEAKGRPISAYVNVGGSLGSVGSILNKKMFRPGLNRSPPSPDRLHDSVMTRFAKMGVPVIHVINIARLARRYGLPVQPDHYPKPEEGGIFADLEYNMTLAWAVLLGLVAVIFVLLKLDLSHYVLRARRGLLPSDTDK
;
A
#
# COMPACT_ATOMS: atom_id res chain seq x y z
N MET A 1 -18.76 22.25 7.95
CA MET A 1 -17.92 21.42 8.82
C MET A 1 -16.70 20.98 8.00
N THR A 2 -15.51 21.37 8.43
CA THR A 2 -14.21 21.05 7.86
C THR A 2 -13.70 19.71 8.40
N TRP A 3 -12.59 19.21 7.86
CA TRP A 3 -11.91 18.05 8.46
C TRP A 3 -11.46 18.31 9.90
N LEU A 4 -10.96 19.51 10.19
CA LEU A 4 -10.50 19.87 11.54
C LEU A 4 -11.65 19.83 12.56
N ASP A 5 -12.85 20.28 12.17
CA ASP A 5 -14.04 20.18 13.03
C ASP A 5 -14.39 18.72 13.34
N MET A 6 -14.34 17.85 12.32
CA MET A 6 -14.59 16.43 12.47
C MET A 6 -13.53 15.77 13.35
N GLU A 7 -12.25 16.09 13.12
CA GLU A 7 -11.13 15.59 13.93
C GLU A 7 -11.30 15.99 15.39
N GLN A 8 -11.62 17.26 15.67
CA GLN A 8 -11.85 17.75 17.03
C GLN A 8 -12.98 16.99 17.71
N LEU A 9 -14.12 16.79 17.02
CA LEU A 9 -15.25 16.04 17.56
C LEU A 9 -14.86 14.59 17.86
N LEU A 10 -14.20 13.90 16.93
CA LEU A 10 -13.77 12.52 17.10
C LEU A 10 -12.77 12.37 18.26
N PHE A 11 -11.86 13.34 18.41
CA PHE A 11 -10.90 13.36 19.50
C PHE A 11 -11.58 13.60 20.85
N GLN A 12 -12.49 14.58 20.95
CA GLN A 12 -13.26 14.86 22.17
C GLN A 12 -14.13 13.67 22.61
N LYS A 13 -14.62 12.87 21.66
CA LYS A 13 -15.37 11.64 21.93
C LYS A 13 -14.47 10.44 22.26
N GLY A 14 -13.15 10.60 22.24
CA GLY A 14 -12.20 9.51 22.49
C GLY A 14 -12.19 8.44 21.41
N ILE A 15 -12.68 8.73 20.19
CA ILE A 15 -12.67 7.78 19.07
C ILE A 15 -11.28 7.72 18.42
N ILE A 16 -10.61 8.87 18.34
CA ILE A 16 -9.21 8.98 17.92
C ILE A 16 -8.39 9.59 19.06
N HIS A 17 -7.09 9.29 19.07
CA HIS A 17 -6.17 9.71 20.15
C HIS A 17 -5.04 10.60 19.64
N HIS A 18 -5.09 10.98 18.37
CA HIS A 18 -4.12 11.84 17.71
C HIS A 18 -4.86 12.96 16.99
N ARG A 19 -4.19 14.10 16.84
CA ARG A 19 -4.70 15.30 16.18
C ARG A 19 -3.67 15.87 15.22
N SER A 20 -4.15 16.66 14.27
CA SER A 20 -3.31 17.44 13.37
C SER A 20 -2.58 18.53 14.15
N VAL A 21 -1.30 18.72 13.84
CA VAL A 21 -0.46 19.81 14.39
C VAL A 21 -0.39 21.03 13.46
N ALA A 22 -0.70 20.82 12.19
CA ALA A 22 -0.67 21.84 11.15
C ALA A 22 -1.69 21.52 10.04
N ALA A 23 -2.14 22.55 9.32
CA ALA A 23 -3.03 22.42 8.18
C ALA A 23 -2.73 23.45 7.09
N SER A 24 -2.94 23.08 5.82
CA SER A 24 -3.00 24.02 4.69
C SER A 24 -4.45 24.20 4.22
N LEU A 25 -4.67 25.09 3.25
CA LEU A 25 -5.98 25.23 2.59
C LEU A 25 -6.34 24.02 1.72
N GLY A 26 -5.36 23.16 1.40
CA GLY A 26 -5.51 22.12 0.40
C GLY A 26 -5.76 22.70 -0.99
N GLY A 27 -6.48 21.95 -1.83
CA GLY A 27 -6.62 22.30 -3.25
C GLY A 27 -5.32 22.14 -4.03
N GLU A 28 -5.29 22.68 -5.24
CA GLU A 28 -4.08 22.73 -6.05
C GLU A 28 -3.08 23.73 -5.44
N GLU A 29 -1.82 23.31 -5.37
CA GLU A 29 -0.70 24.06 -4.75
C GLU A 29 -0.91 24.54 -3.30
N ASP A 30 -1.80 23.90 -2.53
CA ASP A 30 -2.17 24.33 -1.17
C ASP A 30 -2.82 25.73 -1.10
N ARG A 31 -3.40 26.21 -2.21
CA ARG A 31 -4.01 27.55 -2.31
C ARG A 31 -5.53 27.57 -2.20
N GLY A 32 -6.17 26.44 -1.93
CA GLY A 32 -7.62 26.34 -1.93
C GLY A 32 -8.24 26.54 -3.32
N GLN A 33 -7.48 26.28 -4.39
CA GLN A 33 -7.95 26.45 -5.77
C GLN A 33 -9.23 25.64 -6.02
N GLY A 34 -10.19 26.27 -6.70
CA GLY A 34 -11.54 25.74 -6.91
C GLY A 34 -12.55 26.20 -5.86
N LEU A 35 -12.13 26.94 -4.83
CA LEU A 35 -13.01 27.59 -3.88
C LEU A 35 -13.20 29.07 -4.22
N PRO A 36 -14.39 29.64 -3.97
CA PRO A 36 -14.59 31.08 -4.04
C PRO A 36 -13.80 31.79 -2.91
N PRO A 37 -13.50 33.10 -3.05
CA PRO A 37 -12.75 33.86 -2.05
C PRO A 37 -13.31 33.75 -0.63
N GLU A 38 -14.63 33.75 -0.49
CA GLU A 38 -15.33 33.59 0.78
C GLU A 38 -15.05 32.22 1.41
N GLY A 39 -14.96 31.17 0.59
CA GLY A 39 -14.60 29.82 1.04
C GLY A 39 -13.14 29.73 1.51
N ILE A 40 -12.23 30.43 0.84
CA ILE A 40 -10.82 30.53 1.26
C ILE A 40 -10.70 31.25 2.59
N ASN A 41 -11.39 32.38 2.76
CA ASN A 41 -11.39 33.14 4.01
C ASN A 41 -11.96 32.31 5.16
N LEU A 42 -13.07 31.61 4.91
CA LEU A 42 -13.65 30.70 5.90
C LEU A 42 -12.65 29.60 6.31
N LEU A 43 -11.94 28.98 5.36
CA LEU A 43 -10.92 27.98 5.71
C LEU A 43 -9.78 28.56 6.55
N ARG A 44 -9.32 29.78 6.24
CA ARG A 44 -8.28 30.47 7.04
C ARG A 44 -8.77 30.73 8.47
N GLU A 45 -9.99 31.23 8.63
CA GLU A 45 -10.61 31.44 9.94
C GLU A 45 -10.75 30.13 10.72
N MET A 46 -11.20 29.05 10.07
CA MET A 46 -11.35 27.75 10.70
C MET A 46 -10.01 27.17 11.16
N ILE A 47 -8.95 27.25 10.34
CA ILE A 47 -7.60 26.80 10.75
C ILE A 47 -7.11 27.61 11.95
N ALA A 48 -7.24 28.94 11.90
CA ALA A 48 -6.87 29.82 13.01
C ALA A 48 -7.63 29.49 14.30
N GLY A 49 -8.94 29.22 14.20
CA GLY A 49 -9.79 28.87 15.34
C GLY A 49 -9.41 27.55 16.03
N HIS A 50 -8.76 26.63 15.33
CA HIS A 50 -8.28 25.36 15.90
C HIS A 50 -6.93 25.48 16.62
N GLY A 51 -6.23 26.61 16.49
CA GLY A 51 -4.95 26.87 17.16
C GLY A 51 -3.81 25.98 16.70
N ILE A 52 -3.82 25.55 15.44
CA ILE A 52 -2.76 24.73 14.82
C ILE A 52 -1.94 25.56 13.83
N GLU A 53 -0.75 25.10 13.49
CA GLU A 53 0.11 25.81 12.54
C GLU A 53 -0.55 25.88 11.16
N PHE A 54 -0.65 27.09 10.61
CA PHE A 54 -1.17 27.29 9.26
C PHE A 54 -0.04 27.24 8.24
N ILE A 55 -0.11 26.27 7.33
CA ILE A 55 0.85 26.12 6.23
C ILE A 55 0.34 26.91 5.02
N ASP A 56 0.88 28.12 4.85
CA ASP A 56 0.62 29.03 3.71
C ASP A 56 1.91 29.36 2.94
N PRO A 57 2.49 28.39 2.24
CA PRO A 57 3.77 28.54 1.57
C PRO A 57 3.61 29.38 0.28
N PRO A 58 4.65 30.13 -0.16
CA PRO A 58 4.64 30.83 -1.45
C PRO A 58 4.56 29.89 -2.66
N ASP A 59 5.11 28.68 -2.53
CA ASP A 59 5.20 27.68 -3.60
C ASP A 59 5.26 26.24 -3.03
N LEU A 60 5.16 25.25 -3.91
CA LEU A 60 5.21 23.83 -3.54
C LEU A 60 6.54 23.39 -2.89
N PRO A 61 7.74 23.75 -3.40
CA PRO A 61 8.99 23.42 -2.73
C PRO A 61 9.03 23.89 -1.27
N THR A 62 8.62 25.12 -1.01
CA THR A 62 8.53 25.68 0.35
C THR A 62 7.48 24.92 1.17
N SER A 63 6.36 24.53 0.56
CA SER A 63 5.32 23.68 1.18
C SER A 63 5.90 22.35 1.69
N TRP A 64 6.76 21.72 0.88
CA TRP A 64 7.42 20.47 1.24
C TRP A 64 8.46 20.67 2.35
N ASP A 65 9.23 21.76 2.30
CA ASP A 65 10.21 22.09 3.34
C ASP A 65 9.54 22.30 4.71
N ILE A 66 8.48 23.08 4.77
CA ILE A 66 7.69 23.31 5.99
C ILE A 66 7.20 21.98 6.56
N ARG A 67 6.59 21.11 5.74
CA ARG A 67 6.11 19.79 6.18
C ARG A 67 7.24 18.91 6.72
N MET A 68 8.37 18.86 6.02
CA MET A 68 9.52 18.07 6.49
C MET A 68 10.04 18.59 7.84
N ASN A 69 9.99 19.90 8.09
CA ASN A 69 10.35 20.49 9.38
C ASN A 69 9.35 20.10 10.47
N ILE A 70 8.04 20.24 10.23
CA ILE A 70 6.98 19.84 11.16
C ILE A 70 7.16 18.37 11.56
N TYR A 71 7.36 17.47 10.60
CA TYR A 71 7.59 16.05 10.92
C TYR A 71 8.83 15.83 11.78
N ARG A 72 9.92 16.56 11.53
CA ARG A 72 11.17 16.45 12.29
C ARG A 72 10.98 16.94 13.73
N GLU A 73 10.29 18.07 13.90
CA GLU A 73 10.00 18.68 15.20
C GLU A 73 9.10 17.78 16.05
N GLU A 74 8.00 17.29 15.47
CA GLU A 74 7.06 16.39 16.15
C GLU A 74 7.66 15.01 16.47
N ALA A 75 8.63 14.55 15.67
CA ALA A 75 9.36 13.33 15.96
C ALA A 75 10.19 13.46 17.26
N LYS A 76 10.56 14.67 17.68
CA LYS A 76 11.33 14.96 18.90
C LYS A 76 12.62 14.13 18.98
N GLY A 77 13.34 14.05 17.85
CA GLY A 77 14.58 13.27 17.73
C GLY A 77 14.40 11.75 17.57
N ARG A 78 13.18 11.23 17.63
CA ARG A 78 12.90 9.80 17.38
C ARG A 78 12.90 9.52 15.87
N PRO A 79 13.35 8.33 15.44
CA PRO A 79 13.27 7.97 14.03
C PRO A 79 11.80 7.81 13.58
N ILE A 80 11.48 8.37 12.42
CA ILE A 80 10.16 8.18 11.79
C ILE A 80 10.12 6.78 11.15
N SER A 81 9.26 5.91 11.68
CA SER A 81 9.18 4.50 11.27
C SER A 81 8.45 4.28 9.95
N ALA A 82 7.54 5.19 9.58
CA ALA A 82 6.81 5.18 8.32
C ALA A 82 6.24 6.57 8.02
N TYR A 83 6.10 6.88 6.73
CA TYR A 83 5.35 8.03 6.24
C TYR A 83 4.02 7.55 5.65
N VAL A 84 2.90 8.11 6.11
CA VAL A 84 1.57 7.78 5.61
C VAL A 84 1.05 8.94 4.78
N ASN A 85 0.89 8.72 3.48
CA ASN A 85 0.26 9.68 2.58
C ASN A 85 -1.18 9.26 2.30
N VAL A 86 -2.14 10.15 2.53
CA VAL A 86 -3.55 9.94 2.18
C VAL A 86 -3.95 10.87 1.04
N GLY A 87 -4.47 10.28 -0.04
CA GLY A 87 -4.86 11.03 -1.24
C GLY A 87 -3.69 11.27 -2.20
N GLY A 88 -3.82 12.29 -3.04
CA GLY A 88 -2.92 12.51 -4.19
C GLY A 88 -2.57 13.96 -4.46
N SER A 89 -2.56 14.82 -3.43
CA SER A 89 -2.27 16.24 -3.57
C SER A 89 -0.81 16.51 -3.95
N LEU A 90 -0.55 17.64 -4.59
CA LEU A 90 0.81 18.09 -4.92
C LEU A 90 1.62 18.43 -3.67
N GLY A 91 0.98 18.91 -2.58
CA GLY A 91 1.65 19.20 -1.31
C GLY A 91 2.30 17.98 -0.63
N SER A 92 1.93 16.75 -1.01
CA SER A 92 2.53 15.51 -0.49
C SER A 92 3.20 14.68 -1.58
N VAL A 93 2.50 14.44 -2.70
CA VAL A 93 2.98 13.56 -3.78
C VAL A 93 3.92 14.29 -4.73
N GLY A 94 3.75 15.60 -4.90
CA GLY A 94 4.56 16.49 -5.73
C GLY A 94 4.30 16.43 -7.23
N SER A 95 4.03 15.25 -7.80
CA SER A 95 3.81 15.14 -9.25
C SER A 95 2.94 13.96 -9.66
N ILE A 96 2.35 14.04 -10.86
CA ILE A 96 1.63 12.93 -11.49
C ILE A 96 2.57 11.74 -11.72
N LEU A 97 3.85 12.00 -12.02
CA LEU A 97 4.85 10.95 -12.18
C LEU A 97 5.04 10.18 -10.86
N ASN A 98 5.28 10.88 -9.76
CA ASN A 98 5.43 10.27 -8.43
C ASN A 98 4.20 9.45 -8.07
N LYS A 99 3.00 9.99 -8.32
CA LYS A 99 1.71 9.30 -8.11
C LYS A 99 1.60 7.95 -8.84
N LYS A 100 2.16 7.86 -10.06
CA LYS A 100 2.14 6.64 -10.87
C LYS A 100 3.23 5.65 -10.46
N MET A 101 4.37 6.15 -10.00
CA MET A 101 5.52 5.33 -9.62
C MET A 101 5.31 4.62 -8.28
N PHE A 102 4.71 5.30 -7.29
CA PHE A 102 4.39 4.69 -6.00
C PHE A 102 3.16 3.79 -6.11
N ARG A 103 3.23 2.60 -5.54
CA ARG A 103 2.11 1.66 -5.53
C ARG A 103 1.12 2.03 -4.42
N PRO A 104 -0.20 1.84 -4.62
CA PRO A 104 -1.16 1.89 -3.52
C PRO A 104 -0.78 0.87 -2.44
N GLY A 105 -0.73 1.32 -1.17
CA GLY A 105 -0.30 0.53 -0.02
C GLY A 105 1.16 0.76 0.36
N LEU A 106 1.82 -0.28 0.86
CA LEU A 106 3.19 -0.22 1.40
C LEU A 106 4.26 -0.18 0.30
N ASN A 107 5.15 0.81 0.37
CA ASN A 107 6.35 0.95 -0.45
C ASN A 107 7.57 1.01 0.49
N ARG A 108 8.33 -0.08 0.60
CA ARG A 108 9.52 -0.15 1.48
C ARG A 108 10.76 0.53 0.91
N SER A 109 10.80 0.68 -0.41
CA SER A 109 11.91 1.31 -1.11
C SER A 109 11.37 2.20 -2.23
N PRO A 110 12.05 3.32 -2.53
CA PRO A 110 11.71 4.15 -3.68
C PRO A 110 11.78 3.31 -4.98
N PRO A 111 10.77 3.37 -5.85
CA PRO A 111 10.71 2.54 -7.06
C PRO A 111 11.82 2.84 -8.07
N SER A 112 12.27 4.10 -8.16
CA SER A 112 13.41 4.53 -9.00
C SER A 112 13.92 5.88 -8.49
N PRO A 113 14.83 5.92 -7.49
CA PRO A 113 15.25 7.15 -6.81
C PRO A 113 15.59 8.32 -7.72
N ASP A 114 16.30 8.06 -8.81
CA ASP A 114 16.84 9.07 -9.73
C ASP A 114 15.78 9.69 -10.65
N ARG A 115 14.60 9.07 -10.75
CA ARG A 115 13.50 9.50 -11.61
C ARG A 115 12.36 10.18 -10.83
N LEU A 116 12.48 10.23 -9.50
CA LEU A 116 11.46 10.80 -8.64
C LEU A 116 11.64 12.32 -8.53
N HIS A 117 10.57 13.04 -8.83
CA HIS A 117 10.51 14.47 -8.59
C HIS A 117 10.48 14.73 -7.08
N ASP A 118 10.95 15.90 -6.65
CA ASP A 118 10.95 16.25 -5.24
C ASP A 118 9.52 16.37 -4.69
N SER A 119 9.35 15.94 -3.43
CA SER A 119 8.11 16.03 -2.63
C SER A 119 8.36 15.50 -1.22
N VAL A 120 7.43 15.76 -0.30
CA VAL A 120 7.45 15.14 1.04
C VAL A 120 7.57 13.62 0.95
N MET A 121 6.75 13.00 0.08
CA MET A 121 6.72 11.55 -0.08
C MET A 121 8.05 10.99 -0.62
N THR A 122 8.66 11.64 -1.60
CA THR A 122 9.91 11.15 -2.19
C THR A 122 11.11 11.42 -1.30
N ARG A 123 11.10 12.51 -0.51
CA ARG A 123 12.11 12.77 0.52
C ARG A 123 12.12 11.68 1.59
N PHE A 124 10.97 11.30 2.14
CA PHE A 124 10.89 10.16 3.07
C PHE A 124 11.37 8.86 2.44
N ALA A 125 10.95 8.56 1.22
CA ALA A 125 11.40 7.35 0.54
C ALA A 125 12.93 7.33 0.32
N LYS A 126 13.53 8.47 -0.04
CA LYS A 126 14.99 8.62 -0.20
C LYS A 126 15.75 8.48 1.12
N MET A 127 15.13 8.85 2.25
CA MET A 127 15.67 8.63 3.60
C MET A 127 15.54 7.17 4.07
N GLY A 128 15.01 6.26 3.24
CA GLY A 128 14.77 4.86 3.62
C GLY A 128 13.56 4.66 4.52
N VAL A 129 12.72 5.69 4.72
CA VAL A 129 11.48 5.59 5.50
C VAL A 129 10.40 4.92 4.63
N PRO A 130 9.77 3.81 5.07
CA PRO A 130 8.68 3.18 4.35
C PRO A 130 7.51 4.14 4.10
N VAL A 131 7.01 4.17 2.88
CA VAL A 131 5.87 5.02 2.47
C VAL A 131 4.61 4.17 2.33
N ILE A 132 3.58 4.47 3.11
CA ILE A 132 2.24 3.91 2.96
C ILE A 132 1.42 4.92 2.15
N HIS A 133 1.20 4.62 0.87
CA HIS A 133 0.46 5.48 -0.04
C HIS A 133 -1.01 5.03 -0.13
N VAL A 134 -1.86 5.67 0.66
CA VAL A 134 -3.30 5.42 0.70
C VAL A 134 -3.98 6.20 -0.42
N ILE A 135 -4.01 5.59 -1.59
CA ILE A 135 -4.71 6.11 -2.77
C ILE A 135 -5.53 5.02 -3.43
N ASN A 136 -6.59 5.43 -4.16
CA ASN A 136 -7.49 4.53 -4.86
C ASN A 136 -8.09 3.50 -3.89
N ILE A 137 -8.80 4.00 -2.88
CA ILE A 137 -9.32 3.19 -1.78
C ILE A 137 -10.22 2.05 -2.27
N ALA A 138 -10.98 2.27 -3.35
CA ALA A 138 -11.78 1.22 -3.97
C ALA A 138 -10.92 0.07 -4.54
N ARG A 139 -9.76 0.38 -5.13
CA ARG A 139 -8.81 -0.64 -5.60
C ARG A 139 -8.14 -1.36 -4.42
N LEU A 140 -7.79 -0.63 -3.36
CA LEU A 140 -7.25 -1.23 -2.14
C LEU A 140 -8.27 -2.18 -1.51
N ALA A 141 -9.50 -1.73 -1.31
CA ALA A 141 -10.59 -2.54 -0.78
C ALA A 141 -10.79 -3.83 -1.59
N ARG A 142 -10.92 -3.73 -2.93
CA ARG A 142 -11.03 -4.91 -3.79
C ARG A 142 -9.84 -5.86 -3.69
N ARG A 143 -8.61 -5.34 -3.64
CA ARG A 143 -7.40 -6.17 -3.51
C ARG A 143 -7.42 -7.01 -2.23
N TYR A 144 -7.97 -6.45 -1.16
CA TYR A 144 -7.98 -7.06 0.17
C TYR A 144 -9.35 -7.68 0.53
N GLY A 145 -10.24 -7.88 -0.46
CA GLY A 145 -11.54 -8.51 -0.23
C GLY A 145 -12.49 -7.70 0.66
N LEU A 146 -12.27 -6.38 0.79
CA LEU A 146 -13.15 -5.49 1.53
C LEU A 146 -14.27 -4.97 0.63
N PRO A 147 -15.50 -4.82 1.15
CA PRO A 147 -16.59 -4.24 0.39
C PRO A 147 -16.28 -2.78 0.04
N VAL A 148 -16.57 -2.40 -1.19
CA VAL A 148 -16.50 -1.01 -1.64
C VAL A 148 -17.88 -0.41 -1.45
N GLN A 149 -18.02 0.56 -0.55
CA GLN A 149 -19.32 1.17 -0.21
C GLN A 149 -20.37 0.13 0.22
N PRO A 150 -20.14 -0.58 1.34
CA PRO A 150 -21.14 -1.53 1.83
C PRO A 150 -22.41 -0.81 2.29
N ASP A 151 -23.58 -1.38 1.98
CA ASP A 151 -24.86 -0.93 2.53
C ASP A 151 -24.95 -1.12 4.06
N HIS A 152 -24.20 -2.10 4.57
CA HIS A 152 -24.02 -2.35 6.00
C HIS A 152 -22.53 -2.53 6.32
N TYR A 153 -22.01 -1.69 7.21
CA TYR A 153 -20.63 -1.84 7.65
C TYR A 153 -20.45 -3.20 8.35
N PRO A 154 -19.47 -4.02 7.92
CA PRO A 154 -19.15 -5.26 8.62
C PRO A 154 -18.68 -4.93 10.04
N LYS A 155 -18.94 -5.81 11.02
CA LYS A 155 -18.39 -5.60 12.36
C LYS A 155 -16.85 -5.68 12.28
N PRO A 156 -16.12 -5.01 13.18
CA PRO A 156 -14.69 -5.27 13.35
C PRO A 156 -14.48 -6.79 13.44
N GLU A 157 -13.45 -7.31 12.75
CA GLU A 157 -13.10 -8.76 12.63
C GLU A 157 -13.84 -9.57 11.54
N GLU A 158 -14.92 -9.07 10.94
CA GLU A 158 -15.67 -9.83 9.89
C GLU A 158 -15.12 -9.65 8.47
N GLY A 159 -14.07 -8.84 8.28
CA GLY A 159 -13.45 -8.57 6.98
C GLY A 159 -12.47 -9.64 6.52
N GLY A 160 -12.37 -9.89 5.21
CA GLY A 160 -11.43 -10.88 4.63
C GLY A 160 -9.94 -10.65 4.93
N ILE A 161 -9.55 -9.48 5.44
CA ILE A 161 -8.20 -9.19 5.96
C ILE A 161 -7.92 -9.82 7.34
N PHE A 162 -8.96 -10.22 8.06
CA PHE A 162 -8.89 -10.91 9.35
C PHE A 162 -9.04 -12.43 9.19
N ALA A 163 -9.34 -12.90 7.97
CA ALA A 163 -9.35 -14.32 7.64
C ALA A 163 -7.93 -14.75 7.26
N ASP A 164 -7.25 -15.46 8.15
CA ASP A 164 -5.98 -16.10 7.82
C ASP A 164 -6.26 -17.39 7.04
N LEU A 165 -5.55 -17.60 5.92
CA LEU A 165 -5.68 -18.83 5.15
C LEU A 165 -4.87 -19.92 5.86
N GLU A 166 -5.48 -20.60 6.81
CA GLU A 166 -4.89 -21.78 7.43
C GLU A 166 -4.88 -22.94 6.43
N TYR A 167 -3.70 -23.27 5.89
CA TYR A 167 -3.52 -24.45 5.06
C TYR A 167 -3.46 -25.69 5.95
N ASN A 168 -4.30 -26.68 5.66
CA ASN A 168 -4.19 -27.99 6.30
C ASN A 168 -2.92 -28.70 5.82
N MET A 169 -1.85 -28.57 6.60
CA MET A 169 -0.53 -29.13 6.28
C MET A 169 -0.57 -30.66 6.14
N THR A 170 -1.44 -31.35 6.86
CA THR A 170 -1.60 -32.81 6.75
C THR A 170 -2.13 -33.19 5.37
N LEU A 171 -3.14 -32.47 4.87
CA LEU A 171 -3.67 -32.68 3.52
C LEU A 171 -2.63 -32.33 2.45
N ALA A 172 -1.89 -31.22 2.63
CA ALA A 172 -0.83 -30.81 1.72
C ALA A 172 0.26 -31.89 1.58
N TRP A 173 0.72 -32.47 2.71
CA TRP A 173 1.67 -33.58 2.71
C TRP A 173 1.10 -34.85 2.07
N ALA A 174 -0.15 -35.19 2.36
CA ALA A 174 -0.81 -36.37 1.77
C ALA A 174 -0.87 -36.27 0.24
N VAL A 175 -1.27 -35.10 -0.28
CA VAL A 175 -1.33 -34.86 -1.73
C VAL A 175 0.07 -34.88 -2.35
N LEU A 176 1.07 -34.24 -1.71
CA LEU A 176 2.45 -34.22 -2.20
C LEU A 176 3.02 -35.64 -2.30
N LEU A 177 2.90 -36.44 -1.24
CA LEU A 177 3.39 -37.81 -1.21
C LEU A 177 2.68 -38.70 -2.23
N GLY A 178 1.36 -38.53 -2.39
CA GLY A 178 0.60 -39.22 -3.43
C GLY A 178 1.12 -38.90 -4.83
N LEU A 179 1.40 -37.62 -5.11
CA LEU A 179 1.91 -37.18 -6.42
C LEU A 179 3.31 -37.74 -6.70
N VAL A 180 4.20 -37.73 -5.69
CA VAL A 180 5.53 -38.34 -5.78
C VAL A 180 5.43 -39.84 -6.03
N ALA A 181 4.53 -40.55 -5.34
CA ALA A 181 4.33 -41.98 -5.53
C ALA A 181 3.83 -42.32 -6.94
N VAL A 182 2.87 -41.55 -7.47
CA VAL A 182 2.37 -41.73 -8.85
C VAL A 182 3.50 -41.51 -9.85
N ILE A 183 4.28 -40.43 -9.72
CA ILE A 183 5.42 -40.16 -10.59
C ILE A 183 6.44 -41.31 -10.52
N PHE A 184 6.74 -41.80 -9.32
CA PHE A 184 7.67 -42.91 -9.12
C PHE A 184 7.20 -44.20 -9.81
N VAL A 185 5.90 -44.53 -9.70
CA VAL A 185 5.30 -45.69 -10.36
C VAL A 185 5.39 -45.54 -11.88
N LEU A 186 5.03 -44.37 -12.43
CA LEU A 186 5.12 -44.11 -13.87
C LEU A 186 6.56 -44.25 -14.39
N LEU A 187 7.53 -43.67 -13.69
CA LEU A 187 8.95 -43.80 -14.05
C LEU A 187 9.43 -45.27 -14.04
N LYS A 188 8.97 -46.05 -13.04
CA LYS A 188 9.30 -47.48 -12.96
C LYS A 188 8.66 -48.29 -14.10
N LEU A 189 7.42 -47.98 -14.47
CA LEU A 189 6.74 -48.63 -15.58
C LEU A 189 7.42 -48.29 -16.91
N ASP A 190 7.75 -47.03 -17.16
CA ASP A 190 8.46 -46.59 -18.37
C ASP A 190 9.85 -47.23 -18.48
N LEU A 191 10.61 -47.26 -17.38
CA LEU A 191 11.93 -47.90 -17.36
C LEU A 191 11.83 -49.42 -17.59
N SER A 192 10.82 -50.07 -17.01
CA SER A 192 10.53 -51.48 -17.25
C SER A 192 10.20 -51.75 -18.72
N HIS A 193 9.32 -50.94 -19.32
CA HIS A 193 8.98 -51.02 -20.73
C HIS A 193 10.20 -50.78 -21.65
N TYR A 194 11.08 -49.83 -21.31
CA TYR A 194 12.31 -49.56 -22.04
C TYR A 194 13.29 -50.74 -21.99
N VAL A 195 13.55 -51.30 -20.79
CA VAL A 195 14.44 -52.45 -20.59
C VAL A 195 13.90 -53.71 -21.27
N LEU A 196 12.58 -53.96 -21.22
CA LEU A 196 11.93 -55.08 -21.90
C LEU A 196 12.04 -54.99 -23.43
N ARG A 197 11.92 -53.79 -24.01
CA ARG A 197 12.15 -53.57 -25.46
C ARG A 197 13.62 -53.73 -25.85
N ALA A 198 14.55 -53.20 -25.05
CA ALA A 198 15.97 -53.38 -25.28
C ALA A 198 16.39 -54.86 -25.27
N ARG A 199 15.82 -55.68 -24.38
CA ARG A 199 16.06 -57.14 -24.36
C ARG A 199 15.45 -57.89 -25.54
N ARG A 200 14.27 -57.49 -26.05
CA ARG A 200 13.66 -58.12 -27.23
C ARG A 200 14.36 -57.78 -28.54
N GLY A 201 15.01 -56.61 -28.65
CA GLY A 201 15.81 -56.23 -29.82
C GLY A 201 17.17 -56.92 -29.94
N LEU A 202 17.59 -57.69 -28.93
CA LEU A 202 18.88 -58.41 -28.89
C LEU A 202 18.77 -59.92 -29.19
N LEU A 203 17.57 -60.43 -29.49
CA LEU A 203 17.38 -61.82 -29.94
C LEU A 203 17.57 -61.88 -31.47
N PRO A 204 18.49 -62.71 -32.01
CA PRO A 204 18.65 -62.84 -33.45
C PRO A 204 17.37 -63.38 -34.08
N SER A 205 16.95 -62.80 -35.21
CA SER A 205 15.85 -63.35 -36.01
C SER A 205 16.33 -64.64 -36.67
N ASP A 206 16.01 -65.78 -36.07
CA ASP A 206 16.11 -67.07 -36.73
C ASP A 206 14.95 -67.19 -37.73
N THR A 207 15.18 -66.68 -38.94
CA THR A 207 14.39 -67.01 -40.13
C THR A 207 15.36 -67.41 -41.23
N ASP A 208 15.71 -68.69 -41.23
CA ASP A 208 16.29 -69.36 -42.39
C ASP A 208 15.71 -70.78 -42.46
N LYS A 209 14.61 -70.92 -43.20
CA LYS A 209 14.14 -72.12 -43.91
C LYS A 209 13.17 -71.72 -45.01
#